data_AF-A0A0E3R1V7-F1
#
_entry.id   AF-A0A0E3R1V7-F1
#
_cell.length_a   1.000
_cell.length_b   1.000
_cell.length_c   1.000
_cell.angle_alpha   90.00
_cell.angle_beta   90.00
_cell.angle_gamma   90.00
#
_symmetry.space_group_name_H-M   'P 1'
#
loop_
_entity.id
_entity.type
_entity.pdbx_description
1 polymer ?
#
loop_
_entity_poly.entity_id
_entity_poly.type
_entity_poly.pdbx_seq_one_letter_code
_entity_poly.pdbx_strand_id
1 'polypeptide(L)'
;MKTETKILNQENNELDKRLTKENNVVMTDMVCYLRLANISEHDQEVVRQDLLQMVLSAQERGEDINTLIGEDYKYFCDEVIAALPQKNQKERVLDLIDTLLLSTFILGVIHIVISKETMKLIYNAVTGQQLNFQISISGGDLLSYIIIIATVFLIVHVIGKNLLKPEKKHNQSKIKKFIIGGAIGGGLMAVFLIIAWVGRQTLFTVNIFTACVFILGLYIAHKLLQELIIT
;
A
#
# COMPACT_ATOMS: atom_id res chain seq x y z
N MET A 1 -24.53 -1.47 4.83
CA MET A 1 -24.30 -2.93 4.83
C MET A 1 -22.80 -3.17 4.68
N LYS A 2 -22.22 -4.16 5.36
CA LYS A 2 -20.87 -4.63 5.00
C LYS A 2 -20.99 -5.39 3.68
N THR A 3 -20.18 -5.04 2.69
CA THR A 3 -20.07 -5.77 1.42
C THR A 3 -19.72 -7.24 1.71
N GLU A 4 -20.19 -8.17 0.89
CA GLU A 4 -19.87 -9.61 0.99
C GLU A 4 -18.37 -9.87 1.19
N THR A 5 -17.52 -9.22 0.40
CA THR A 5 -16.05 -9.25 0.54
C THR A 5 -15.55 -8.83 1.93
N LYS A 6 -16.21 -7.88 2.60
CA LYS A 6 -15.84 -7.46 3.96
C LYS A 6 -16.23 -8.50 5.01
N ILE A 7 -17.32 -9.23 4.80
CA ILE A 7 -17.71 -10.33 5.67
C ILE A 7 -16.69 -11.47 5.51
N LEU A 8 -16.39 -11.83 4.27
CA LEU A 8 -15.43 -12.86 3.93
C LEU A 8 -14.02 -12.55 4.49
N ASN A 9 -13.56 -11.30 4.36
CA ASN A 9 -12.31 -10.86 4.96
C ASN A 9 -12.30 -11.05 6.49
N GLN A 10 -13.41 -10.77 7.17
CA GLN A 10 -13.53 -10.96 8.61
C GLN A 10 -13.46 -12.44 9.00
N GLU A 11 -14.18 -13.30 8.28
CA GLU A 11 -14.15 -14.76 8.49
C GLU A 11 -12.74 -15.32 8.26
N ASN A 12 -12.08 -14.90 7.18
CA ASN A 12 -10.70 -15.26 6.88
C ASN A 12 -9.75 -14.84 8.00
N ASN A 13 -9.91 -13.64 8.56
CA ASN A 13 -9.07 -13.20 9.67
C ASN A 13 -9.26 -14.06 10.94
N GLU A 14 -10.46 -14.61 11.18
CA GLU A 14 -10.67 -15.54 12.29
C GLU A 14 -10.07 -16.93 12.01
N LEU A 15 -10.12 -17.41 10.78
CA LEU A 15 -9.46 -18.66 10.37
C LEU A 15 -7.93 -18.55 10.45
N ASP A 16 -7.36 -17.42 10.00
CA ASP A 16 -5.93 -17.14 9.99
C ASP A 16 -5.29 -17.24 11.39
N LYS A 17 -6.00 -16.78 12.42
CA LYS A 17 -5.56 -16.86 13.82
C LYS A 17 -5.40 -18.28 14.35
N ARG A 18 -6.01 -19.29 13.70
CA ARG A 18 -5.96 -20.70 14.12
C ARG A 18 -4.71 -21.42 13.58
N LEU A 19 -3.94 -20.77 12.71
CA LEU A 19 -2.73 -21.35 12.13
C LEU A 19 -1.61 -21.48 13.16
N THR A 20 -0.87 -22.57 13.05
CA THR A 20 0.43 -22.71 13.72
C THR A 20 1.42 -21.71 13.12
N LYS A 21 2.49 -21.42 13.87
CA LYS A 21 3.52 -20.47 13.44
C LYS A 21 4.19 -20.87 12.13
N GLU A 22 4.40 -22.16 11.90
CA GLU A 22 5.00 -22.69 10.67
C GLU A 22 4.09 -22.48 9.46
N ASN A 23 2.84 -22.92 9.56
CA ASN A 23 1.84 -22.75 8.49
C ASN A 23 1.52 -21.28 8.22
N ASN A 24 1.57 -20.42 9.24
CA ASN A 24 1.33 -18.99 9.08
C ASN A 24 2.37 -18.31 8.18
N VAL A 25 3.62 -18.76 8.19
CA VAL A 25 4.68 -18.22 7.30
C VAL A 25 4.33 -18.49 5.84
N VAL A 26 4.08 -19.76 5.50
CA VAL A 26 3.72 -20.17 4.13
C VAL A 26 2.42 -19.49 3.69
N MET A 27 1.44 -19.41 4.60
CA MET A 27 0.16 -18.75 4.32
C MET A 27 0.32 -17.26 4.06
N THR A 28 1.16 -16.57 4.83
CA THR A 28 1.46 -15.16 4.63
C THR A 28 2.10 -14.93 3.26
N ASP A 29 3.06 -15.76 2.86
CA ASP A 29 3.71 -15.66 1.56
C ASP A 29 2.73 -15.85 0.40
N MET A 30 1.83 -16.84 0.50
CA MET A 30 0.77 -17.05 -0.49
C MET A 30 -0.21 -15.88 -0.58
N VAL A 31 -0.69 -15.38 0.56
CA VAL A 31 -1.61 -14.24 0.59
C VAL A 31 -0.92 -12.99 0.02
N CYS A 32 0.35 -12.74 0.36
CA CYS A 32 1.12 -11.65 -0.23
C CYS A 32 1.24 -11.80 -1.76
N TYR A 33 1.41 -13.02 -2.28
CA TYR A 33 1.45 -13.27 -3.72
C TYR A 33 0.09 -13.00 -4.39
N LEU A 34 -0.99 -13.50 -3.80
CA LEU A 34 -2.37 -13.30 -4.29
C LEU A 34 -2.75 -11.81 -4.32
N ARG A 35 -2.30 -11.03 -3.34
CA ARG A 35 -2.54 -9.57 -3.28
C ARG A 35 -1.93 -8.80 -4.45
N LEU A 36 -0.89 -9.33 -5.06
CA LEU A 36 -0.22 -8.74 -6.23
C LEU A 36 -0.77 -9.26 -7.56
N ALA A 37 -1.66 -10.26 -7.49
CA ALA A 37 -2.26 -10.87 -8.65
C ALA A 37 -3.35 -9.98 -9.26
N ASN A 38 -3.58 -10.17 -10.55
CA ASN A 38 -4.56 -9.37 -11.30
C ASN A 38 -5.98 -9.94 -11.20
N ILE A 39 -6.43 -10.19 -9.98
CA ILE A 39 -7.76 -10.75 -9.66
C ILE A 39 -8.51 -9.81 -8.73
N SER A 40 -9.84 -9.89 -8.71
CA SER A 40 -10.70 -9.03 -7.89
C SER A 40 -10.39 -9.19 -6.40
N GLU A 41 -10.64 -8.15 -5.59
CA GLU A 41 -10.46 -8.28 -4.13
C GLU A 41 -11.38 -9.34 -3.54
N HIS A 42 -12.56 -9.54 -4.13
CA HIS A 42 -13.47 -10.60 -3.74
C HIS A 42 -12.86 -11.98 -4.01
N ASP A 43 -12.36 -12.22 -5.22
CA ASP A 43 -11.71 -13.50 -5.58
C ASP A 43 -10.47 -13.76 -4.72
N GLN A 44 -9.70 -12.72 -4.37
CA GLN A 44 -8.58 -12.85 -3.44
C GLN A 44 -9.02 -13.38 -2.07
N GLU A 45 -10.14 -12.89 -1.53
CA GLU A 45 -10.68 -13.36 -0.26
C GLU A 45 -11.31 -14.75 -0.37
N VAL A 46 -11.94 -15.10 -1.49
CA VAL A 46 -12.46 -16.46 -1.74
C VAL A 46 -11.30 -17.46 -1.76
N VAL A 47 -10.27 -17.18 -2.56
CA VAL A 47 -9.06 -18.03 -2.60
C VAL A 47 -8.40 -18.10 -1.24
N ARG A 48 -8.26 -16.97 -0.53
CA ARG A 48 -7.69 -16.96 0.82
C ARG A 48 -8.47 -17.88 1.76
N GLN A 49 -9.80 -17.88 1.68
CA GLN A 49 -10.64 -18.76 2.49
C GLN A 49 -10.36 -20.24 2.19
N ASP A 50 -10.34 -20.61 0.91
CA ASP A 50 -10.06 -21.97 0.47
C ASP A 50 -8.67 -22.44 0.92
N LEU A 51 -7.67 -21.58 0.78
CA LEU A 51 -6.32 -21.87 1.27
C LEU A 51 -6.31 -22.03 2.79
N LEU A 52 -6.96 -21.15 3.55
CA LEU A 52 -7.03 -21.26 5.01
C LEU A 52 -7.65 -22.59 5.44
N GLN A 53 -8.75 -22.99 4.79
CA GLN A 53 -9.41 -24.26 5.09
C GLN A 53 -8.53 -25.46 4.76
N MET A 54 -7.85 -25.43 3.61
CA MET A 54 -6.89 -26.46 3.20
C MET A 54 -5.74 -26.59 4.22
N VAL A 55 -5.12 -25.46 4.59
CA VAL A 55 -4.02 -25.41 5.56
C VAL A 55 -4.47 -25.93 6.93
N LEU A 56 -5.62 -25.47 7.42
CA LEU A 56 -6.14 -25.90 8.72
C LEU A 56 -6.47 -27.39 8.75
N SER A 57 -7.02 -27.92 7.65
CA SER A 57 -7.32 -29.36 7.54
C SER A 57 -6.04 -30.21 7.54
N ALA A 58 -4.98 -29.75 6.87
CA ALA A 58 -3.67 -30.41 6.89
C ALA A 58 -3.07 -30.40 8.30
N GLN A 59 -3.14 -29.23 8.95
CA GLN A 59 -2.68 -29.04 10.32
C GLN A 59 -3.39 -29.98 11.31
N GLU A 60 -4.72 -30.14 11.19
CA GLU A 60 -5.50 -31.05 12.03
C GLU A 60 -5.11 -32.52 11.83
N ARG A 61 -4.67 -32.90 10.62
CA ARG A 61 -4.14 -34.24 10.32
C ARG A 61 -2.67 -34.43 10.68
N GLY A 62 -1.97 -33.35 11.08
CA GLY A 62 -0.53 -33.37 11.31
C GLY A 62 0.30 -33.53 10.03
N GLU A 63 -0.26 -33.15 8.88
CA GLU A 63 0.41 -33.18 7.58
C GLU A 63 1.19 -31.88 7.34
N ASP A 64 2.35 -31.99 6.70
CA ASP A 64 3.13 -30.84 6.27
C ASP A 64 2.47 -30.18 5.05
N ILE A 65 2.23 -28.87 5.12
CA ILE A 65 1.61 -28.10 4.04
C ILE A 65 2.39 -28.15 2.73
N ASN A 66 3.72 -28.29 2.79
CA ASN A 66 4.54 -28.39 1.58
C ASN A 66 4.23 -29.67 0.78
N THR A 67 3.64 -30.69 1.40
CA THR A 67 3.19 -31.89 0.69
C THR A 67 1.92 -31.65 -0.14
N LEU A 68 1.10 -30.66 0.24
CA LEU A 68 -0.13 -30.30 -0.47
C LEU A 68 0.11 -29.26 -1.55
N ILE A 69 0.97 -28.29 -1.25
CA ILE A 69 1.23 -27.11 -2.11
C ILE A 69 2.42 -27.36 -3.05
N GLY A 70 3.31 -28.29 -2.67
CA GLY A 70 4.61 -28.48 -3.30
C GLY A 70 5.67 -27.55 -2.72
N GLU A 71 6.94 -27.80 -3.05
CA GLU A 71 8.06 -26.95 -2.59
C GLU A 71 8.02 -25.52 -3.15
N ASP A 72 7.29 -25.28 -4.24
CA ASP A 72 7.13 -23.97 -4.86
C ASP A 72 5.68 -23.47 -4.73
N TYR A 73 5.39 -22.78 -3.61
CA TYR A 73 4.07 -22.19 -3.36
C TYR A 73 3.62 -21.22 -4.47
N LYS A 74 4.55 -20.70 -5.26
CA LYS A 74 4.27 -19.69 -6.27
C LYS A 74 3.77 -20.31 -7.54
N TYR A 75 4.34 -21.45 -7.93
CA TYR A 75 3.81 -22.25 -9.02
C TYR A 75 2.36 -22.63 -8.71
N PHE A 76 2.09 -23.12 -7.50
CA PHE A 76 0.75 -23.40 -7.03
C PHE A 76 -0.16 -22.15 -7.08
N CYS A 77 0.29 -21.02 -6.55
CA CYS A 77 -0.49 -19.78 -6.60
C CYS A 77 -0.72 -19.29 -8.04
N ASP A 78 0.24 -19.44 -8.95
CA ASP A 78 0.11 -19.10 -10.37
C ASP A 78 -0.98 -19.94 -11.04
N GLU A 79 -1.05 -21.25 -10.74
CA GLU A 79 -2.13 -22.12 -11.22
C GLU A 79 -3.50 -21.68 -10.69
N VAL A 80 -3.58 -21.38 -9.39
CA VAL A 80 -4.82 -20.88 -8.76
C VAL A 80 -5.25 -19.54 -9.38
N ILE A 81 -4.33 -18.60 -9.57
CA ILE A 81 -4.59 -17.29 -10.19
C ILE A 81 -5.03 -17.46 -11.64
N ALA A 82 -4.39 -18.35 -12.40
CA ALA A 82 -4.70 -18.58 -13.81
C ALA A 82 -6.11 -19.14 -14.03
N ALA A 83 -6.67 -19.83 -13.04
CA ALA A 83 -8.03 -20.36 -13.08
C ALA A 83 -9.12 -19.29 -12.83
N LEU A 84 -8.74 -18.09 -12.38
CA LEU A 84 -9.68 -17.04 -11.97
C LEU A 84 -9.86 -15.96 -13.05
N PRO A 85 -11.04 -15.28 -13.06
CA PRO A 85 -11.27 -14.16 -13.95
C PRO A 85 -10.26 -13.04 -13.68
N GLN A 86 -9.51 -12.68 -14.70
CA GLN A 86 -8.52 -11.62 -14.62
C GLN A 86 -9.19 -10.26 -14.78
N LYS A 87 -8.78 -9.28 -13.94
CA LYS A 87 -9.26 -7.90 -14.07
C LYS A 87 -9.00 -7.36 -15.47
N ASN A 88 -10.02 -6.72 -16.05
CA ASN A 88 -9.89 -6.06 -17.33
C ASN A 88 -9.12 -4.73 -17.21
N GLN A 89 -8.77 -4.10 -18.34
CA GLN A 89 -8.01 -2.85 -18.31
C GLN A 89 -8.75 -1.68 -17.67
N LYS A 90 -10.10 -1.66 -17.74
CA LYS A 90 -10.90 -0.59 -17.13
C LYS A 90 -10.89 -0.71 -15.61
N GLU A 91 -11.10 -1.91 -15.08
CA GLU A 91 -11.01 -2.21 -13.65
C GLU A 91 -9.63 -1.84 -13.10
N ARG A 92 -8.55 -2.19 -13.81
CA ARG A 92 -7.20 -1.80 -13.42
C ARG A 92 -7.02 -0.27 -13.35
N VAL A 93 -7.55 0.46 -14.32
CA VAL A 93 -7.48 1.93 -14.33
C VAL A 93 -8.31 2.51 -13.19
N LEU A 94 -9.50 1.96 -12.92
CA LEU A 94 -10.34 2.37 -11.80
C LEU A 94 -9.66 2.12 -10.45
N ASP A 95 -9.04 0.95 -10.25
CA ASP A 95 -8.26 0.63 -9.03
C ASP A 95 -7.09 1.60 -8.84
N LEU A 96 -6.38 1.94 -9.93
CA LEU A 96 -5.29 2.91 -9.90
C LEU A 96 -5.79 4.30 -9.52
N ILE A 97 -6.93 4.73 -10.09
CA ILE A 97 -7.56 6.01 -9.75
C ILE A 97 -7.99 5.99 -8.27
N ASP A 98 -8.63 4.92 -7.80
CA ASP A 98 -9.04 4.77 -6.40
C ASP A 98 -7.86 4.91 -5.45
N THR A 99 -6.78 4.20 -5.75
CA THR A 99 -5.53 4.23 -4.98
C THR A 99 -4.92 5.63 -4.97
N LEU A 100 -4.94 6.35 -6.11
CA LEU A 100 -4.45 7.72 -6.20
C LEU A 100 -5.32 8.69 -5.39
N LEU A 101 -6.65 8.54 -5.42
CA LEU A 101 -7.56 9.37 -4.63
C LEU A 101 -7.31 9.18 -3.13
N LEU A 102 -7.25 7.93 -2.67
CA LEU A 102 -7.04 7.61 -1.26
C LEU A 102 -5.66 8.05 -0.77
N SER A 103 -4.61 7.77 -1.54
CA SER A 103 -3.24 8.20 -1.20
C SER A 103 -3.11 9.72 -1.14
N THR A 104 -3.74 10.44 -2.08
CA THR A 104 -3.77 11.91 -2.07
C THR A 104 -4.55 12.46 -0.89
N PHE A 105 -5.68 11.84 -0.54
CA PHE A 105 -6.45 12.20 0.66
C PHE A 105 -5.59 12.06 1.92
N ILE A 106 -4.97 10.91 2.13
CA ILE A 106 -4.14 10.64 3.33
C ILE A 106 -2.97 11.61 3.40
N LEU A 107 -2.22 11.78 2.31
CA LEU A 107 -1.06 12.69 2.27
C LEU A 107 -1.48 14.15 2.47
N GLY A 108 -2.62 14.55 1.89
CA GLY A 108 -3.19 15.88 2.08
C GLY A 108 -3.57 16.14 3.55
N VAL A 109 -4.24 15.19 4.20
CA VAL A 109 -4.59 15.30 5.64
C VAL A 109 -3.33 15.43 6.48
N ILE A 110 -2.34 14.57 6.24
CA ILE A 110 -1.05 14.62 6.95
C ILE A 110 -0.37 15.98 6.76
N HIS A 111 -0.33 16.50 5.53
CA HIS A 111 0.27 17.79 5.23
C HIS A 111 -0.43 18.93 5.98
N ILE A 112 -1.77 19.00 5.92
CA ILE A 112 -2.54 20.03 6.65
C ILE A 112 -2.27 19.93 8.15
N VAL A 113 -2.32 18.72 8.74
CA VAL A 113 -2.15 18.56 10.19
C VAL A 113 -0.73 18.93 10.65
N ILE A 114 0.30 18.57 9.87
CA ILE A 114 1.71 18.78 10.23
C ILE A 114 2.23 20.16 9.83
N SER A 115 1.52 20.90 8.97
CA SER A 115 2.00 22.19 8.46
C SER A 115 2.31 23.17 9.60
N LYS A 116 3.40 23.94 9.43
CA LYS A 116 3.79 24.95 10.44
C LYS A 116 2.72 26.03 10.60
N GLU A 117 1.96 26.31 9.56
CA GLU A 117 0.92 27.34 9.54
C GLU A 117 -0.33 26.89 10.29
N THR A 118 -0.74 25.61 10.18
CA THR A 118 -1.83 25.08 11.02
C THR A 118 -1.46 25.03 12.49
N MET A 119 -0.23 24.65 12.82
CA MET A 119 0.27 24.70 14.20
C MET A 119 0.30 26.12 14.75
N LYS A 120 0.73 27.11 13.95
CA LYS A 120 0.67 28.53 14.32
C LYS A 120 -0.75 29.05 14.44
N LEU A 121 -1.67 28.62 13.57
CA LEU A 121 -3.08 28.96 13.64
C LEU A 121 -3.72 28.51 14.96
N ILE A 122 -3.47 27.25 15.35
CA ILE A 122 -3.97 26.70 16.63
C ILE A 122 -3.37 27.50 17.80
N TYR A 123 -2.06 27.77 17.78
CA TYR A 123 -1.40 28.56 18.82
C TYR A 123 -1.97 29.99 18.92
N ASN A 124 -2.15 30.67 17.78
CA ASN A 124 -2.69 32.02 17.73
C ASN A 124 -4.16 32.07 18.16
N ALA A 125 -4.95 31.03 17.86
CA ALA A 125 -6.34 30.91 18.32
C ALA A 125 -6.44 30.79 19.84
N VAL A 126 -5.53 30.04 20.47
CA VAL A 126 -5.47 29.92 21.94
C VAL A 126 -4.92 31.20 22.59
N THR A 127 -3.98 31.89 21.92
CA THR A 127 -3.31 33.09 22.45
C THR A 127 -4.08 34.38 22.13
N GLY A 128 -5.18 34.32 21.36
CA GLY A 128 -5.99 35.48 20.96
C GLY A 128 -5.31 36.41 19.95
N GLN A 129 -4.32 35.92 19.20
CA GLN A 129 -3.59 36.68 18.18
C GLN A 129 -4.28 36.62 16.81
N GLN A 130 -3.80 37.40 15.83
CA GLN A 130 -4.36 37.40 14.48
C GLN A 130 -4.26 36.02 13.83
N LEU A 131 -5.38 35.57 13.27
CA LEU A 131 -5.52 34.29 12.58
C LEU A 131 -5.22 34.48 11.09
N ASN A 132 -4.20 33.80 10.60
CA ASN A 132 -3.91 33.75 9.17
C ASN A 132 -4.26 32.37 8.62
N PHE A 133 -5.36 32.29 7.88
CA PHE A 133 -5.92 31.04 7.34
C PHE A 133 -5.24 30.54 6.05
N GLN A 134 -4.12 31.15 5.65
CA GLN A 134 -3.40 30.75 4.45
C GLN A 134 -2.40 29.62 4.76
N ILE A 135 -2.49 28.55 3.98
CA ILE A 135 -1.51 27.47 3.95
C ILE A 135 -0.69 27.57 2.65
N SER A 136 0.62 27.60 2.80
CA SER A 136 1.60 27.61 1.72
C SER A 136 1.96 26.19 1.33
N ILE A 137 1.79 25.86 0.05
CA ILE A 137 2.27 24.61 -0.52
C ILE A 137 3.64 24.88 -1.14
N SER A 138 4.66 24.21 -0.60
CA SER A 138 6.03 24.34 -1.09
C SER A 138 6.28 23.42 -2.28
N GLY A 139 7.22 23.78 -3.16
CA GLY A 139 7.65 22.87 -4.24
C GLY A 139 8.24 21.56 -3.70
N GLY A 140 8.84 21.59 -2.51
CA GLY A 140 9.34 20.40 -1.83
C GLY A 140 8.21 19.42 -1.47
N ASP A 141 7.03 19.93 -1.13
CA ASP A 141 5.88 19.10 -0.77
C ASP A 141 5.36 18.33 -1.99
N LEU A 142 5.20 19.03 -3.13
CA LEU A 142 4.80 18.41 -4.39
C LEU A 142 5.84 17.38 -4.87
N LEU A 143 7.13 17.71 -4.77
CA LEU A 143 8.20 16.79 -5.14
C LEU A 143 8.17 15.54 -4.26
N SER A 144 8.01 15.71 -2.94
CA SER A 144 7.92 14.59 -2.01
C SER A 144 6.71 13.70 -2.30
N TYR A 145 5.57 14.29 -2.64
CA TYR A 145 4.36 13.57 -3.04
C TYR A 145 4.59 12.69 -4.27
N ILE A 146 5.22 13.23 -5.32
CA ILE A 146 5.55 12.48 -6.54
C ILE A 146 6.51 11.32 -6.22
N ILE A 147 7.53 11.56 -5.39
CA ILE A 147 8.50 10.53 -5.00
C ILE A 147 7.82 9.42 -4.21
N ILE A 148 6.92 9.75 -3.28
CA ILE A 148 6.18 8.76 -2.48
C ILE A 148 5.35 7.86 -3.41
N ILE A 149 4.57 8.45 -4.33
CA ILE A 149 3.75 7.67 -5.27
C ILE A 149 4.61 6.80 -6.19
N ALA A 150 5.70 7.36 -6.73
CA ALA A 150 6.62 6.60 -7.58
C ALA A 150 7.26 5.43 -6.82
N THR A 151 7.63 5.65 -5.55
CA THR A 151 8.21 4.62 -4.69
C THR A 151 7.21 3.51 -4.41
N VAL A 152 5.96 3.85 -4.07
CA VAL A 152 4.89 2.85 -3.86
C VAL A 152 4.66 2.03 -5.12
N PHE A 153 4.57 2.69 -6.29
CA PHE A 153 4.37 1.99 -7.56
C PHE A 153 5.55 1.06 -7.89
N LEU A 154 6.79 1.49 -7.66
CA LEU A 154 7.98 0.66 -7.86
C LEU A 154 7.98 -0.53 -6.90
N ILE A 155 7.64 -0.32 -5.62
CA ILE A 155 7.54 -1.38 -4.63
C ILE A 155 6.52 -2.44 -5.05
N VAL A 156 5.31 -2.03 -5.42
CA VAL A 156 4.26 -2.98 -5.80
C VAL A 156 4.59 -3.70 -7.11
N HIS A 157 5.05 -2.97 -8.13
CA HIS A 157 5.20 -3.52 -9.48
C HIS A 157 6.52 -4.27 -9.72
N VAL A 158 7.63 -3.73 -9.23
CA VAL A 158 8.99 -4.25 -9.51
C VAL A 158 9.45 -5.18 -8.39
N ILE A 159 9.20 -4.79 -7.15
CA ILE A 159 9.72 -5.47 -5.97
C ILE A 159 8.76 -6.59 -5.57
N GLY A 160 7.45 -6.35 -5.48
CA GLY A 160 6.44 -7.37 -5.16
C GLY A 160 6.52 -8.59 -6.08
N LYS A 161 6.58 -8.41 -7.40
CA LYS A 161 6.66 -9.55 -8.33
C LYS A 161 8.01 -10.28 -8.35
N ASN A 162 9.10 -9.61 -8.00
CA ASN A 162 10.44 -10.19 -8.06
C ASN A 162 10.94 -10.73 -6.71
N LEU A 163 10.54 -10.15 -5.57
CA LEU A 163 10.99 -10.57 -4.23
C LEU A 163 10.42 -11.89 -3.79
N LEU A 164 9.24 -12.28 -4.26
CA LEU A 164 8.75 -13.61 -3.94
C LEU A 164 9.57 -14.68 -4.69
N LYS A 165 10.45 -14.38 -5.66
CA LYS A 165 11.35 -15.41 -6.23
C LYS A 165 12.35 -15.80 -5.14
N PRO A 166 12.50 -17.10 -4.83
CA PRO A 166 13.47 -17.52 -3.82
C PRO A 166 14.82 -16.93 -4.20
N GLU A 167 15.45 -16.25 -3.24
CA GLU A 167 16.78 -15.69 -3.42
C GLU A 167 17.68 -16.82 -3.95
N LYS A 168 18.15 -16.67 -5.19
CA LYS A 168 19.37 -17.36 -5.58
C LYS A 168 20.44 -16.81 -4.65
N LYS A 169 20.88 -17.63 -3.69
CA LYS A 169 21.88 -17.33 -2.67
C LYS A 169 23.15 -16.82 -3.35
N HIS A 170 23.18 -15.52 -3.66
CA HIS A 170 24.26 -14.93 -4.42
C HIS A 170 25.38 -14.64 -3.42
N ASN A 171 26.44 -15.44 -3.50
CA ASN A 171 27.67 -15.23 -2.76
C ASN A 171 28.37 -13.94 -3.25
N GLN A 172 27.86 -12.77 -2.84
CA GLN A 172 28.48 -11.48 -3.11
C GLN A 172 29.50 -11.14 -2.03
N SER A 173 30.71 -10.81 -2.46
CA SER A 173 31.80 -10.34 -1.59
C SER A 173 31.35 -9.17 -0.71
N LYS A 174 31.88 -9.08 0.52
CA LYS A 174 31.57 -8.01 1.49
C LYS A 174 31.67 -6.59 0.90
N ILE A 175 32.57 -6.39 -0.07
CA ILE A 175 32.80 -5.11 -0.75
C ILE A 175 31.62 -4.72 -1.64
N LYS A 176 31.02 -5.67 -2.39
CA LYS A 176 29.86 -5.37 -3.24
C LYS A 176 28.63 -4.99 -2.41
N LYS A 177 28.42 -5.65 -1.26
CA LYS A 177 27.36 -5.27 -0.30
C LYS A 177 27.55 -3.87 0.26
N PHE A 178 28.79 -3.48 0.54
CA PHE A 178 29.12 -2.13 1.02
C PHE A 178 28.90 -1.06 -0.06
N ILE A 179 29.29 -1.33 -1.32
CA ILE A 179 29.06 -0.42 -2.46
C ILE A 179 27.56 -0.24 -2.73
N ILE A 180 26.79 -1.34 -2.73
CA ILE A 180 25.33 -1.29 -2.94
C ILE A 180 24.66 -0.52 -1.79
N GLY A 181 25.02 -0.80 -0.54
CA GLY A 181 24.50 -0.06 0.63
C GLY A 181 24.87 1.42 0.59
N GLY A 182 26.10 1.76 0.18
CA GLY A 182 26.55 3.13 0.00
C GLY A 182 25.81 3.87 -1.13
N ALA A 183 25.51 3.19 -2.24
CA ALA A 183 24.73 3.76 -3.34
C ALA A 183 23.26 4.03 -2.94
N ILE A 184 22.64 3.11 -2.20
CA ILE A 184 21.28 3.28 -1.67
C ILE A 184 21.24 4.45 -0.67
N GLY A 185 22.17 4.49 0.28
CA GLY A 185 22.25 5.57 1.27
C GLY A 185 22.56 6.93 0.65
N GLY A 186 23.48 6.98 -0.32
CA GLY A 186 23.82 8.19 -1.05
C GLY A 186 22.65 8.70 -1.91
N GLY A 187 21.92 7.80 -2.57
CA GLY A 187 20.70 8.13 -3.31
C GLY A 187 19.61 8.69 -2.41
N LEU A 188 19.35 8.04 -1.26
CA LEU A 188 18.38 8.51 -0.27
C LEU A 188 18.74 9.92 0.24
N MET A 189 20.01 10.16 0.55
CA MET A 189 20.47 11.46 1.03
C MET A 189 20.41 12.54 -0.06
N ALA A 190 20.73 12.20 -1.32
CA ALA A 190 20.57 13.12 -2.44
C ALA A 190 19.11 13.54 -2.63
N VAL A 191 18.17 12.61 -2.49
CA VAL A 191 16.73 12.91 -2.53
C VAL A 191 16.33 13.90 -1.43
N PHE A 192 16.78 13.69 -0.20
CA PHE A 192 16.51 14.63 0.90
C PHE A 192 17.10 16.01 0.65
N LEU A 193 18.31 16.10 0.09
CA LEU A 193 18.93 17.38 -0.25
C LEU A 193 18.18 18.13 -1.35
N ILE A 194 17.68 17.42 -2.37
CA ILE A 194 16.87 18.03 -3.44
C ILE A 194 15.54 18.52 -2.85
N ILE A 195 14.88 17.74 -1.99
CA ILE A 195 13.64 18.16 -1.31
C ILE A 195 13.90 19.41 -0.45
N ALA A 196 15.01 19.45 0.30
CA ALA A 196 15.37 20.60 1.12
C ALA A 196 15.71 21.86 0.29
N TRP A 197 16.26 21.68 -0.91
CA TRP A 197 16.59 22.76 -1.83
C TRP A 197 15.32 23.32 -2.51
N VAL A 198 14.49 22.44 -3.08
CA VAL A 198 13.21 22.82 -3.74
C VAL A 198 12.20 23.33 -2.72
N GLY A 199 12.21 22.80 -1.49
CA GLY A 199 11.34 23.18 -0.39
C GLY A 199 11.48 24.63 0.08
N ARG A 200 12.50 25.34 -0.41
CA ARG A 200 12.77 26.74 -0.08
C ARG A 200 11.89 27.72 -0.87
N GLN A 201 11.22 27.26 -1.92
CA GLN A 201 10.32 28.08 -2.75
C GLN A 201 8.85 27.72 -2.46
N THR A 202 8.10 28.70 -1.97
CA THR A 202 6.63 28.59 -1.85
C THR A 202 6.00 28.77 -3.24
N LEU A 203 5.19 27.80 -3.69
CA LEU A 203 4.59 27.86 -5.02
C LEU A 203 3.25 28.59 -5.00
N PHE A 204 2.35 28.19 -4.09
CA PHE A 204 1.01 28.78 -3.98
C PHE A 204 0.53 28.79 -2.54
N THR A 205 -0.29 29.78 -2.19
CA THR A 205 -0.99 29.85 -0.92
C THR A 205 -2.48 29.59 -1.14
N VAL A 206 -3.08 28.76 -0.29
CA VAL A 206 -4.49 28.37 -0.38
C VAL A 206 -5.12 28.53 1.00
N ASN A 207 -6.39 28.93 1.04
CA ASN A 207 -7.13 28.99 2.31
C ASN A 207 -7.31 27.56 2.87
N ILE A 208 -7.03 27.36 4.17
CA ILE A 208 -7.19 26.09 4.87
C ILE A 208 -8.58 25.48 4.67
N PHE A 209 -9.64 26.30 4.69
CA PHE A 209 -11.00 25.80 4.48
C PHE A 209 -11.19 25.22 3.08
N THR A 210 -10.65 25.89 2.06
CA THR A 210 -10.67 25.40 0.68
C THR A 210 -9.89 24.09 0.55
N ALA A 211 -8.72 23.99 1.19
CA ALA A 211 -7.93 22.77 1.21
C ALA A 211 -8.67 21.60 1.91
N CYS A 212 -9.32 21.86 3.04
CA CYS A 212 -10.14 20.86 3.74
C CYS A 212 -11.33 20.38 2.90
N VAL A 213 -12.06 21.30 2.26
CA VAL A 213 -13.17 20.94 1.37
C VAL A 213 -12.68 20.10 0.19
N PHE A 214 -11.54 20.46 -0.41
CA PHE A 214 -10.94 19.70 -1.50
C PHE A 214 -10.60 18.26 -1.08
N ILE A 215 -9.92 18.11 0.07
CA ILE A 215 -9.55 16.80 0.63
C ILE A 215 -10.80 15.97 0.97
N LEU A 216 -11.81 16.56 1.59
CA LEU A 216 -13.09 15.87 1.83
C LEU A 216 -13.76 15.43 0.53
N GLY A 217 -13.69 16.27 -0.51
CA GLY A 217 -14.15 15.94 -1.86
C GLY A 217 -13.45 14.70 -2.43
N LEU A 218 -12.12 14.59 -2.26
CA LEU A 218 -11.35 13.41 -2.68
C LEU A 218 -11.80 12.14 -1.94
N TYR A 219 -12.06 12.22 -0.63
CA TYR A 219 -12.56 11.08 0.13
C TYR A 219 -13.96 10.63 -0.32
N ILE A 220 -14.85 11.58 -0.58
CA ILE A 220 -16.19 11.28 -1.12
C ILE A 220 -16.06 10.63 -2.50
N ALA A 221 -15.19 11.16 -3.37
CA ALA A 221 -14.96 10.60 -4.69
C ALA A 221 -14.40 9.17 -4.61
N HIS A 222 -13.45 8.90 -3.71
CA HIS A 222 -12.96 7.55 -3.42
C HIS A 222 -14.11 6.63 -3.01
N LYS A 223 -14.94 7.05 -2.06
CA LYS A 223 -16.07 6.24 -1.58
C LYS A 223 -17.08 5.93 -2.68
N LEU A 224 -17.42 6.91 -3.52
CA LEU A 224 -18.33 6.71 -4.67
C LEU A 224 -17.72 5.78 -5.72
N LEU A 225 -16.43 5.91 -5.97
CA LEU A 225 -15.72 5.08 -6.95
C LEU A 225 -15.63 3.62 -6.46
N GLN A 226 -15.43 3.38 -5.16
CA GLN A 226 -15.53 2.04 -4.59
C GLN A 226 -16.93 1.43 -4.74
N GLU A 227 -18.00 2.21 -4.54
CA GLU A 227 -19.37 1.71 -4.77
C GLU A 227 -19.59 1.32 -6.23
N LEU A 228 -18.99 2.06 -7.19
CA LEU A 228 -19.05 1.74 -8.62
C LEU A 228 -18.21 0.52 -9.02
N ILE A 229 -17.06 0.28 -8.37
CA ILE A 229 -16.21 -0.90 -8.66
C ILE A 229 -16.87 -2.19 -8.13
N ILE A 230 -17.63 -2.09 -7.04
CA ILE A 230 -18.26 -3.23 -6.37
C ILE A 230 -19.61 -3.61 -7.02
N THR A 231 -20.21 -2.72 -7.83
CA THR A 231 -21.49 -2.96 -8.53
C THR A 231 -21.26 -3.59 -9.89
#